data_AF-A0A922A705-F1
#
_entry.id   AF-A0A922A705-F1
#
_cell.length_a   1.000
_cell.length_b   1.000
_cell.length_c   1.000
_cell.angle_alpha   90.00
_cell.angle_beta   90.00
_cell.angle_gamma   90.00
#
_symmetry.space_group_name_H-M   'P 1'
#
loop_
_entity.id
_entity.type
_entity.pdbx_description
1 polymer ?
#
loop_
_entity_poly.entity_id
_entity_poly.type
_entity_poly.pdbx_seq_one_letter_code
_entity_poly.pdbx_strand_id
1 'polypeptide(L)'
;MPLVDRRNRCVKRTIVVGGSEGWRPGFNYTDWALNTSPFYLNDKLVFKYAPPSDTYVAPNVYLLPNLYSYGTCNFNSAKLLATETQGSGEGFEFVLINKWRPVYFASAAEDGSHCSEGQMKFFVIPLPHPN
;
A
#
# COMPACT_ATOMS: atom_id res chain seq x y z
N MET A 1 -1.51 -9.00 25.28
CA MET A 1 -2.44 -7.95 25.71
C MET A 1 -1.76 -6.61 25.53
N PRO A 2 -2.10 -5.79 24.53
CA PRO A 2 -1.49 -4.48 24.42
C PRO A 2 -2.15 -3.52 25.42
N LEU A 3 -1.31 -2.72 26.06
CA LEU A 3 -1.63 -1.76 27.10
C LEU A 3 -2.46 -0.61 26.52
N VAL A 4 -3.59 -0.29 27.13
CA VAL A 4 -4.39 0.89 26.83
C VAL A 4 -3.69 2.11 27.45
N ASP A 5 -3.01 2.92 26.63
CA ASP A 5 -2.50 4.23 27.04
C ASP A 5 -3.68 5.19 27.26
N ARG A 6 -3.81 5.70 28.48
CA ARG A 6 -4.89 6.61 28.93
C ARG A 6 -4.70 8.06 28.49
N ARG A 7 -3.78 8.35 27.57
CA ARG A 7 -3.69 9.66 26.90
C ARG A 7 -4.34 9.55 25.54
N ASN A 8 -5.52 10.16 25.42
CA ASN A 8 -6.32 10.26 24.21
C ASN A 8 -5.61 11.06 23.10
N ARG A 9 -4.51 10.51 22.58
CA ARG A 9 -3.77 11.05 21.45
C ARG A 9 -4.03 10.17 20.25
N CYS A 10 -4.50 10.81 19.18
CA CYS A 10 -4.48 10.31 17.82
C CYS A 10 -3.02 9.98 17.44
N VAL A 11 -2.59 8.73 17.70
CA VAL A 11 -1.27 8.25 17.31
C VAL A 11 -1.33 7.91 15.82
N LYS A 12 -0.66 8.72 15.02
CA LYS A 12 -0.42 8.46 13.59
C LYS A 12 0.53 7.27 13.50
N ARG A 13 0.10 6.17 12.88
CA ARG A 13 0.93 4.97 12.75
C ARG A 13 1.76 5.05 11.49
N THR A 14 2.99 4.56 11.58
CA THR A 14 3.80 4.19 10.41
C THR A 14 3.64 2.70 10.21
N ILE A 15 3.11 2.31 9.05
CA ILE A 15 2.69 0.94 8.74
C ILE A 15 3.48 0.48 7.53
N VAL A 16 4.32 -0.55 7.69
CA VAL A 16 5.02 -1.17 6.57
C VAL A 16 4.05 -2.06 5.81
N VAL A 17 3.86 -1.79 4.52
CA VAL A 17 2.96 -2.56 3.64
C VAL A 17 3.49 -3.98 3.51
N GLY A 18 2.64 -4.97 3.81
CA GLY A 18 3.01 -6.40 3.84
C GLY A 18 3.82 -6.83 5.07
N GLY A 19 4.12 -5.94 6.02
CA GLY A 19 4.90 -6.29 7.21
C GLY A 19 6.31 -6.79 6.85
N SER A 20 6.68 -7.98 7.32
CA SER A 20 7.98 -8.61 7.01
C SER A 20 8.11 -9.06 5.55
N GLU A 21 6.99 -9.26 4.85
CA GLU A 21 6.98 -9.69 3.44
C GLU A 21 7.23 -8.52 2.47
N GLY A 22 7.02 -7.29 2.93
CA GLY A 22 7.18 -6.08 2.12
C GLY A 22 6.19 -5.97 0.97
N TRP A 23 6.55 -5.19 -0.04
CA TRP A 23 5.81 -5.01 -1.28
C TRP A 23 6.39 -5.94 -2.37
N ARG A 24 5.75 -7.09 -2.62
CA ARG A 24 6.19 -8.12 -3.58
C ARG A 24 5.01 -8.84 -4.24
N PRO A 25 5.18 -9.46 -5.42
CA PRO A 25 4.16 -10.29 -6.03
C PRO A 25 3.93 -11.60 -5.22
N GLY A 26 2.74 -12.17 -5.36
CA GLY A 26 2.36 -13.46 -4.77
C GLY A 26 2.08 -13.41 -3.26
N PHE A 27 1.88 -12.23 -2.69
CA PHE A 27 1.49 -12.05 -1.29
C PHE A 27 0.03 -11.60 -1.17
N ASN A 28 -0.72 -12.16 -0.22
CA ASN A 28 -2.14 -11.83 -0.04
C ASN A 28 -2.30 -10.50 0.71
N TYR A 29 -2.31 -9.39 -0.04
CA TYR A 29 -2.51 -8.06 0.53
C TYR A 29 -3.94 -7.80 1.02
N THR A 30 -4.94 -8.55 0.54
CA THR A 30 -6.31 -8.45 1.07
C THR A 30 -6.35 -8.92 2.51
N ASP A 31 -5.80 -10.11 2.79
CA ASP A 31 -5.73 -10.65 4.15
C ASP A 31 -4.86 -9.77 5.05
N TRP A 32 -3.73 -9.27 4.54
CA TRP A 32 -2.88 -8.35 5.28
C TRP A 32 -3.60 -7.03 5.63
N ALA A 33 -4.30 -6.41 4.68
CA ALA A 33 -5.00 -5.16 4.90
C ALA A 33 -6.14 -5.33 5.92
N LEU A 34 -6.88 -6.44 5.85
CA LEU A 34 -7.93 -6.79 6.82
C LEU A 34 -7.35 -6.96 8.23
N ASN A 35 -6.24 -7.69 8.38
CA ASN A 35 -5.60 -7.91 9.68
C ASN A 35 -4.89 -6.66 10.25
N THR A 36 -4.54 -5.69 9.39
CA THR A 36 -3.91 -4.42 9.79
C THR A 36 -4.94 -3.34 10.15
N SER A 37 -6.19 -3.54 9.71
CA SER A 37 -7.30 -2.60 9.91
C SER A 37 -7.62 -2.39 11.40
N PRO A 38 -8.24 -1.25 11.78
CA PRO A 38 -8.64 -0.12 10.92
C PRO A 38 -7.45 0.74 10.49
N PHE A 39 -7.56 1.44 9.36
CA PHE A 39 -6.62 2.49 8.94
C PHE A 39 -7.20 3.87 9.26
N TYR A 40 -6.37 4.79 9.72
CA TYR A 40 -6.81 6.13 10.11
C TYR A 40 -6.22 7.24 9.24
N LEU A 41 -6.87 8.39 9.24
CA LEU A 41 -6.35 9.61 8.65
C LEU A 41 -4.97 9.96 9.22
N ASN A 42 -4.05 10.30 8.33
CA ASN A 42 -2.64 10.58 8.59
C ASN A 42 -1.79 9.38 9.03
N ASP A 43 -2.34 8.16 9.01
CA ASP A 43 -1.48 6.97 9.00
C ASP A 43 -0.58 7.04 7.76
N LYS A 44 0.67 6.59 7.93
CA LYS A 44 1.68 6.53 6.90
C LYS A 44 1.88 5.08 6.46
N LEU A 45 1.70 4.81 5.19
CA LEU A 45 2.05 3.54 4.55
C LEU A 45 3.48 3.62 4.03
N VAL A 46 4.30 2.62 4.36
CA VAL A 46 5.69 2.52 3.89
C VAL A 46 5.81 1.30 2.99
N PHE A 47 6.13 1.55 1.72
CA PHE A 47 6.36 0.52 0.71
C PHE A 47 7.85 0.20 0.66
N LYS A 48 8.22 -1.01 1.05
CA LYS A 48 9.59 -1.50 1.02
C LYS A 48 9.74 -2.63 0.02
N TYR A 49 10.71 -2.50 -0.88
CA TYR A 49 11.03 -3.49 -1.91
C TYR A 49 12.47 -3.32 -2.41
N ALA A 50 13.06 -4.41 -2.88
CA ALA A 50 14.42 -4.39 -3.42
C ALA A 50 14.49 -3.57 -4.73
N PRO A 51 15.65 -2.98 -5.06
CA PRO A 51 15.84 -2.35 -6.36
C PRO A 51 15.88 -3.43 -7.46
N PRO A 52 15.66 -3.05 -8.73
CA PRO A 52 15.72 -4.01 -9.84
C PRO A 52 17.11 -4.64 -9.97
N SER A 53 17.16 -5.89 -10.42
CA SER A 53 18.40 -6.62 -10.74
C SER A 53 18.16 -7.56 -11.92
N ASP A 54 19.22 -8.19 -12.44
CA ASP A 54 19.14 -9.10 -13.60
C ASP A 54 18.13 -10.25 -13.43
N THR A 55 17.78 -10.59 -12.18
CA THR A 55 16.87 -11.70 -11.85
C THR A 55 15.61 -11.25 -11.11
N TYR A 56 15.45 -9.95 -10.88
CA TYR A 56 14.33 -9.40 -10.12
C TYR A 56 13.75 -8.17 -10.78
N VAL A 57 12.51 -8.31 -11.26
CA VAL A 57 11.71 -7.17 -11.70
C VAL A 57 11.16 -6.48 -10.46
N ALA A 58 11.74 -5.33 -10.13
CA ALA A 58 11.28 -4.57 -8.97
C ALA A 58 9.89 -3.99 -9.22
N PRO A 59 9.04 -3.95 -8.19
CA PRO A 59 7.72 -3.36 -8.30
C PRO A 59 7.81 -1.83 -8.28
N ASN A 60 6.76 -1.21 -8.81
CA ASN A 60 6.45 0.18 -8.58
C ASN A 60 5.17 0.30 -7.71
N VAL A 61 4.82 1.53 -7.33
CA VAL A 61 3.60 1.85 -6.59
C VAL A 61 2.77 2.83 -7.40
N TYR A 62 1.60 2.41 -7.83
CA TYR A 62 0.59 3.26 -8.47
C TYR A 62 -0.60 3.48 -7.55
N LEU A 63 -1.19 4.67 -7.67
CA LEU A 63 -2.51 5.00 -7.16
C LEU A 63 -3.53 4.90 -8.29
N LEU A 64 -4.51 4.01 -8.14
CA LEU A 64 -5.54 3.80 -9.14
C LEU A 64 -6.76 4.69 -8.85
N PRO A 65 -7.43 5.20 -9.91
CA PRO A 65 -8.44 6.24 -9.76
C PRO A 65 -9.76 5.75 -9.18
N ASN A 66 -10.08 4.45 -9.34
CA ASN A 66 -11.37 3.89 -8.94
C ASN A 66 -11.34 2.34 -8.85
N LEU A 67 -12.45 1.77 -8.36
CA LEU A 67 -12.62 0.34 -8.19
C LEU A 67 -12.52 -0.45 -9.50
N TYR A 68 -12.98 0.11 -10.62
CA TYR A 68 -12.90 -0.55 -11.92
C TYR A 68 -11.44 -0.72 -12.36
N SER A 69 -10.65 0.35 -12.30
CA SER A 69 -9.22 0.31 -12.60
C SER A 69 -8.47 -0.67 -11.68
N TYR A 70 -8.82 -0.69 -10.39
CA TYR A 70 -8.28 -1.66 -9.42
C TYR A 70 -8.63 -3.11 -9.74
N GLY A 71 -9.90 -3.39 -10.06
CA GLY A 71 -10.37 -4.73 -10.37
C GLY A 71 -9.72 -5.28 -11.65
N THR A 72 -9.63 -4.44 -12.68
CA THR A 72 -9.14 -4.79 -14.03
C THR A 72 -7.64 -4.55 -14.24
N CYS A 73 -6.93 -4.04 -13.24
CA CYS A 73 -5.52 -3.63 -13.37
C CYS A 73 -5.30 -2.64 -14.55
N ASN A 74 -6.23 -1.72 -14.75
CA ASN A 74 -6.12 -0.70 -15.80
C ASN A 74 -5.39 0.55 -15.27
N PHE A 75 -4.20 0.82 -15.80
CA PHE A 75 -3.32 1.90 -15.38
C PHE A 75 -3.40 3.19 -16.23
N ASN A 76 -4.29 3.27 -17.23
CA ASN A 76 -4.36 4.42 -18.17
C ASN A 76 -4.55 5.80 -17.49
N SER A 77 -5.12 5.83 -16.29
CA SER A 77 -5.28 7.05 -15.48
C SER A 77 -4.76 6.88 -14.06
N ALA A 78 -3.88 5.91 -13.85
CA ALA A 78 -3.22 5.70 -12.58
C ALA A 78 -2.08 6.70 -12.40
N LYS A 79 -1.87 7.13 -11.16
CA LYS A 79 -0.76 8.02 -10.80
C LYS A 79 0.39 7.18 -10.27
N LEU A 80 1.55 7.25 -10.93
CA LEU A 80 2.79 6.69 -10.39
C LEU A 80 3.17 7.46 -9.11
N LEU A 81 3.29 6.74 -8.00
CA LEU A 81 3.69 7.28 -6.70
C LEU A 81 5.17 7.00 -6.41
N ALA A 82 5.65 5.81 -6.77
CA ALA A 82 7.03 5.39 -6.55
C ALA A 82 7.53 4.48 -7.68
N THR A 83 8.73 4.75 -8.16
CA THR A 83 9.44 3.93 -9.15
C THR A 83 10.07 2.69 -8.52
N GLU A 84 10.64 1.84 -9.37
CA GLU A 84 11.28 0.56 -9.06
C GLU A 84 12.44 0.67 -8.07
N THR A 85 13.05 1.86 -7.93
CA THR A 85 14.18 2.09 -7.02
C THR A 85 13.77 2.74 -5.70
N GLN A 86 12.61 3.40 -5.64
CA GLN A 86 12.19 4.22 -4.50
C GLN A 86 11.70 3.41 -3.29
N GLY A 87 11.51 2.10 -3.43
CA GLY A 87 11.19 1.20 -2.32
C GLY A 87 12.40 0.72 -1.51
N SER A 88 13.61 1.05 -1.95
CA SER A 88 14.85 0.64 -1.28
C SER A 88 15.12 1.46 0.00
N GLY A 89 16.00 0.96 0.87
CA GLY A 89 16.40 1.65 2.10
C GLY A 89 15.23 1.86 3.06
N GLU A 90 14.90 3.12 3.34
CA GLU A 90 13.76 3.48 4.20
C GLU A 90 12.40 3.24 3.53
N GLY A 91 12.38 3.06 2.20
CA GLY A 91 11.18 2.80 1.41
C GLY A 91 10.42 4.08 1.02
N PHE A 92 9.37 3.89 0.22
CA PHE A 92 8.50 4.97 -0.21
C PHE A 92 7.36 5.17 0.79
N GLU A 93 7.12 6.42 1.20
CA GLU A 93 6.09 6.76 2.18
C GLU A 93 4.87 7.41 1.52
N PHE A 94 3.67 6.97 1.90
CA PHE A 94 2.40 7.58 1.49
C PHE A 94 1.53 7.87 2.70
N VAL A 95 1.05 9.12 2.83
CA VAL A 95 0.19 9.53 3.95
C VAL A 95 -1.28 9.44 3.54
N LEU A 96 -2.10 8.77 4.35
CA LEU A 96 -3.53 8.60 4.11
C LEU A 96 -4.29 9.88 4.45
N ILE A 97 -4.60 10.68 3.42
CA ILE A 97 -5.30 11.97 3.58
C ILE A 97 -6.78 11.95 3.16
N ASN A 98 -7.21 10.91 2.42
CA ASN A 98 -8.55 10.83 1.85
C ASN A 98 -9.56 10.18 2.81
N LYS A 99 -10.22 11.00 3.63
CA LYS A 99 -11.23 10.52 4.60
C LYS A 99 -12.39 9.80 3.92
N TRP A 100 -12.77 8.63 4.43
CA TRP A 100 -13.93 7.82 3.98
C TRP A 100 -13.91 7.39 2.51
N ARG A 101 -12.81 7.61 1.79
CA ARG A 101 -12.69 7.23 0.38
C ARG A 101 -11.66 6.11 0.25
N PRO A 102 -11.96 5.05 -0.52
CA PRO A 102 -10.99 4.01 -0.79
C PRO A 102 -9.79 4.60 -1.56
N VAL A 103 -8.60 4.16 -1.16
CA VAL A 103 -7.33 4.48 -1.79
C VAL A 103 -6.77 3.18 -2.36
N TYR A 104 -6.69 3.08 -3.69
CA TYR A 104 -6.35 1.85 -4.40
C TYR A 104 -4.88 1.84 -4.81
N PHE A 105 -4.11 0.90 -4.31
CA PHE A 105 -2.69 0.72 -4.64
C PHE A 105 -2.50 -0.53 -5.48
N ALA A 106 -1.63 -0.47 -6.49
CA ALA A 106 -1.15 -1.65 -7.20
C ALA A 106 0.24 -1.42 -7.81
N SER A 107 0.87 -2.50 -8.24
CA SER A 107 2.10 -2.46 -9.04
C SER A 107 1.79 -2.77 -10.51
N ALA A 108 2.31 -1.96 -11.43
CA ALA A 108 2.20 -2.17 -12.88
C ALA A 108 3.47 -2.79 -13.48
N ALA A 109 4.42 -3.20 -12.65
CA ALA A 109 5.65 -3.83 -13.12
C ALA A 109 5.38 -5.15 -13.88
N GLU A 110 6.34 -5.53 -14.71
CA GLU A 110 6.25 -6.69 -15.61
C GLU A 110 4.99 -6.62 -16.51
N ASP A 111 4.85 -5.49 -17.21
CA ASP A 111 3.72 -5.19 -18.11
C ASP A 111 2.32 -5.38 -17.47
N GLY A 112 2.24 -5.15 -16.15
CA GLY A 112 1.01 -5.25 -15.37
C GLY A 112 0.76 -6.62 -14.73
N SER A 113 1.57 -7.64 -15.01
CA SER A 113 1.41 -9.01 -14.45
C SER A 113 1.47 -9.00 -12.92
N HIS A 114 2.27 -8.11 -12.32
CA HIS A 114 2.33 -7.97 -10.86
C HIS A 114 0.93 -7.69 -10.27
N CYS A 115 0.10 -6.88 -10.93
CA CYS A 115 -1.26 -6.60 -10.48
C CYS A 115 -2.24 -7.73 -10.82
N SER A 116 -2.25 -8.21 -12.07
CA SER A 116 -3.27 -9.13 -12.58
C SER A 116 -3.07 -10.55 -12.08
N GLU A 117 -1.83 -11.04 -12.08
CA GLU A 117 -1.46 -12.41 -11.73
C GLU A 117 -0.85 -12.46 -10.32
N GLY A 118 0.10 -11.56 -10.05
CA GLY A 118 0.80 -11.47 -8.76
C GLY A 118 -0.07 -10.96 -7.60
N GLN A 119 -1.31 -10.53 -7.87
CA GLN A 119 -2.24 -9.92 -6.90
C GLN A 119 -1.59 -8.82 -6.06
N MET A 120 -0.63 -8.10 -6.64
CA MET A 120 0.15 -7.06 -5.98
C MET A 120 -0.63 -5.74 -5.95
N LYS A 121 -1.75 -5.78 -5.23
CA LYS A 121 -2.74 -4.71 -5.14
C LYS A 121 -3.52 -4.81 -3.85
N PHE A 122 -3.90 -3.66 -3.29
CA PHE A 122 -4.82 -3.57 -2.17
C PHE A 122 -5.50 -2.20 -2.14
N PHE A 123 -6.47 -2.05 -1.26
CA PHE A 123 -7.02 -0.74 -0.95
C PHE A 123 -7.28 -0.59 0.53
N VAL A 124 -7.32 0.66 0.98
CA VAL A 124 -7.67 1.01 2.36
C VAL A 124 -8.70 2.12 2.35
N ILE A 125 -9.52 2.19 3.40
CA ILE A 125 -10.47 3.28 3.62
C ILE A 125 -10.07 3.98 4.92
N PRO A 126 -9.43 5.16 4.85
CA PRO A 126 -9.00 5.89 6.04
C PRO A 126 -10.19 6.42 6.83
N LEU A 127 -10.28 6.03 8.11
CA LEU A 127 -11.29 6.48 9.05
C LEU A 127 -10.82 7.73 9.81
N PRO A 128 -11.73 8.60 10.30
CA PRO A 128 -11.37 9.54 11.35
C PRO A 128 -10.86 8.80 12.59
N HIS A 129 -9.94 9.43 13.32
CA HIS A 129 -9.60 8.93 14.65
C HIS A 129 -10.83 9.01 15.57
N PRO A 130 -11.04 8.01 16.43
CA PRO A 130 -12.04 8.10 17.48
C PRO A 130 -11.68 9.26 18.42
N ASN A 131 -12.71 10.01 18.83
CA ASN A 131 -12.61 11.09 19.81
C ASN A 131 -12.48 10.54 21.23
#